data_AF-M5R7K0-F1
#
_entry.id   AF-M5R7K0-F1
#
_cell.length_a   1.000
_cell.length_b   1.000
_cell.length_c   1.000
_cell.angle_alpha   90.00
_cell.angle_beta   90.00
_cell.angle_gamma   90.00
#
_symmetry.space_group_name_H-M   'P 1'
#
loop_
_entity.id
_entity.type
_entity.pdbx_description
1 polymer ?
#
loop_
_entity_poly.entity_id
_entity_poly.type
_entity_poly.pdbx_seq_one_letter_code
_entity_poly.pdbx_strand_id
1 'polypeptide(L)'
;MEMNCWTTKSTASLMLMMGLVLTSPWSVAKADGPVQLTSNQSMASHSISQTVERFEMLVKSSRILTLEDRIPKFQVHNEEVIGATPVSQNQIQIFAKVPGTTQLNLWDTNDKLYTVDVTVLADAREVEGILSSQLPFASLKVMPINDSAIISGTVTSVDDVDRAVAIVEQFYSTVVNNIKVVGVQQVLLHTKIMEISRTKFRDLGIDLAILDSGNLFVNAPGGLINASASSLSSGVVHA
;
A
#
# COMPACT_ATOMS: atom_id res chain seq x y z
N MET A 1 -13.57 -5.86 -29.65
CA MET A 1 -14.97 -6.33 -29.64
C MET A 1 -15.05 -7.43 -28.62
N GLU A 2 -15.51 -7.06 -27.43
CA GLU A 2 -15.75 -7.97 -26.32
C GLU A 2 -16.97 -8.84 -26.61
N MET A 3 -16.90 -10.11 -26.20
CA MET A 3 -18.00 -10.88 -25.59
C MET A 3 -17.56 -12.34 -25.47
N ASN A 4 -17.31 -12.82 -24.25
CA ASN A 4 -18.21 -13.79 -23.61
C ASN A 4 -17.67 -14.41 -22.31
N CYS A 5 -18.65 -14.59 -21.41
CA CYS A 5 -18.85 -15.71 -20.49
C CYS A 5 -17.92 -15.83 -19.27
N TRP A 6 -18.51 -15.68 -18.07
CA TRP A 6 -18.63 -16.81 -17.14
C TRP A 6 -19.64 -16.56 -16.01
N THR A 7 -20.58 -17.49 -15.92
CA THR A 7 -21.25 -18.11 -14.75
C THR A 7 -20.92 -17.61 -13.33
N THR A 8 -21.94 -17.46 -12.46
CA THR A 8 -22.40 -18.47 -11.48
C THR A 8 -23.05 -17.85 -10.22
N LYS A 9 -24.19 -18.44 -9.81
CA LYS A 9 -24.82 -18.57 -8.48
C LYS A 9 -24.92 -17.36 -7.54
N SER A 10 -26.12 -17.11 -7.01
CA SER A 10 -26.46 -17.49 -5.62
C SER A 10 -27.86 -16.97 -5.21
N THR A 11 -28.50 -17.78 -4.39
CA THR A 11 -29.79 -17.68 -3.69
C THR A 11 -29.99 -16.41 -2.87
N ALA A 12 -31.24 -15.92 -2.75
CA ALA A 12 -31.97 -15.86 -1.47
C ALA A 12 -33.34 -15.16 -1.61
N SER A 13 -34.36 -15.88 -1.16
CA SER A 13 -35.70 -15.41 -0.80
C SER A 13 -35.64 -14.46 0.40
N LEU A 14 -36.42 -13.36 0.43
CA LEU A 14 -37.04 -12.88 1.67
C LEU A 14 -38.16 -11.85 1.46
N MET A 15 -39.34 -12.25 1.94
CA MET A 15 -40.41 -11.52 2.65
C MET A 15 -40.62 -10.00 2.46
N LEU A 16 -41.85 -9.75 2.02
CA LEU A 16 -42.80 -8.69 2.38
C LEU A 16 -42.71 -8.27 3.87
N MET A 17 -42.46 -6.98 4.17
CA MET A 17 -42.92 -6.36 5.41
C MET A 17 -43.16 -4.86 5.27
N MET A 18 -44.34 -4.48 5.75
CA MET A 18 -44.98 -3.18 5.79
C MET A 18 -44.43 -2.39 6.99
N GLY A 19 -44.08 -1.10 6.81
CA GLY A 19 -43.48 -0.29 7.88
C GLY A 19 -43.68 1.22 7.69
N LEU A 20 -44.70 1.73 8.38
CA LEU A 20 -45.13 3.12 8.54
C LEU A 20 -43.97 4.07 8.93
N VAL A 21 -43.69 5.12 8.14
CA VAL A 21 -42.75 6.20 8.52
C VAL A 21 -43.54 7.41 8.99
N LEU A 22 -43.42 7.70 10.29
CA LEU A 22 -43.85 8.94 10.94
C LEU A 22 -42.92 10.08 10.52
N THR A 23 -43.49 11.12 9.90
CA THR A 23 -42.80 12.37 9.61
C THR A 23 -42.81 13.28 10.84
N SER A 24 -41.65 13.51 11.46
CA SER A 24 -41.45 14.62 12.40
C SER A 24 -40.94 15.85 11.67
N PRO A 25 -41.48 17.07 11.91
CA PRO A 25 -40.94 18.29 11.31
C PRO A 25 -39.64 18.72 11.99
N TRP A 26 -38.60 18.95 11.20
CA TRP A 26 -37.36 19.58 11.67
C TRP A 26 -37.62 21.06 11.96
N SER A 27 -37.43 21.47 13.21
CA SER A 27 -37.34 22.87 13.60
C SER A 27 -35.96 23.43 13.24
N VAL A 28 -35.92 24.41 12.34
CA VAL A 28 -34.76 25.26 12.08
C VAL A 28 -34.69 26.32 13.17
N ALA A 29 -33.72 26.20 14.07
CA ALA A 29 -33.35 27.27 15.01
C ALA A 29 -32.09 27.99 14.50
N LYS A 30 -32.20 29.31 14.38
CA LYS A 30 -31.14 30.26 14.02
C LYS A 30 -30.10 30.36 15.15
N ALA A 31 -28.82 30.38 14.80
CA ALA A 31 -27.76 30.91 15.66
C ALA A 31 -26.65 31.54 14.79
N ASP A 32 -26.83 32.81 14.43
CA ASP A 32 -25.75 33.69 13.97
C ASP A 32 -25.10 34.31 15.22
N GLY A 33 -23.89 33.84 15.54
CA GLY A 33 -23.00 34.45 16.53
C GLY A 33 -21.58 34.46 15.97
N PRO A 34 -20.80 35.53 16.16
CA PRO A 34 -19.46 35.62 15.61
C PRO A 34 -18.54 34.58 16.25
N VAL A 35 -17.96 33.72 15.41
CA VAL A 35 -16.95 32.72 15.79
C VAL A 35 -15.69 33.46 16.22
N GLN A 36 -15.43 33.51 17.53
CA GLN A 36 -14.13 33.92 18.06
C GLN A 36 -13.18 32.71 18.03
N LEU A 37 -12.22 32.76 17.11
CA LEU A 37 -11.08 31.85 17.06
C LEU A 37 -10.11 32.21 18.18
N THR A 38 -10.33 31.67 19.39
CA THR A 38 -9.27 31.65 20.40
C THR A 38 -8.25 30.60 19.98
N SER A 39 -7.11 31.03 19.47
CA SER A 39 -5.95 30.17 19.29
C SER A 39 -5.34 29.95 20.67
N ASN A 40 -5.90 28.99 21.40
CA ASN A 40 -5.31 28.51 22.64
C ASN A 40 -4.07 27.68 22.28
N GLN A 41 -2.94 28.36 22.04
CA GLN A 41 -1.63 27.72 22.08
C GLN A 41 -1.32 27.39 23.53
N SER A 42 -1.94 26.32 24.02
CA SER A 42 -1.51 25.67 25.24
C SER A 42 -0.18 25.00 24.97
N MET A 43 0.91 25.65 25.37
CA MET A 43 2.08 24.95 25.88
C MET A 43 1.53 23.90 26.85
N ALA A 44 1.59 22.63 26.46
CA ALA A 44 1.05 21.53 27.25
C ALA A 44 1.89 21.38 28.53
N SER A 45 1.56 22.15 29.57
CA SER A 45 2.01 21.86 30.92
C SER A 45 1.23 20.64 31.39
N HIS A 46 1.83 19.47 31.27
CA HIS A 46 1.26 18.26 31.85
C HIS A 46 1.49 18.33 33.37
N SER A 47 0.39 18.39 34.12
CA SER A 47 0.41 18.39 35.58
C SER A 47 0.35 16.95 36.09
N ILE A 48 1.41 16.49 36.74
CA ILE A 48 1.52 15.14 37.31
C ILE A 48 0.57 15.03 38.52
N SER A 49 -0.66 14.55 38.30
CA SER A 49 -1.66 14.33 39.38
C SER A 49 -1.66 12.89 39.91
N GLN A 50 -1.03 11.95 39.18
CA GLN A 50 -0.92 10.54 39.57
C GLN A 50 0.52 10.20 40.00
N THR A 51 0.67 9.30 40.98
CA THR A 51 1.99 8.84 41.48
C THR A 51 2.88 8.23 40.39
N VAL A 52 2.28 7.76 39.29
CA VAL A 52 2.97 7.27 38.09
C VAL A 52 2.36 7.94 36.86
N GLU A 53 3.12 8.80 36.19
CA GLU A 53 2.74 9.38 34.90
C GLU A 53 3.52 8.70 33.77
N ARG A 54 2.86 8.42 32.66
CA ARG A 54 3.51 7.87 31.47
C ARG A 54 3.41 8.85 30.33
N PHE A 55 4.54 9.17 29.71
CA PHE A 55 4.54 9.99 28.51
C PHE A 55 5.51 9.44 27.44
N GLU A 56 5.21 9.79 26.19
CA GLU A 56 5.98 9.40 25.02
C GLU A 56 6.70 10.62 24.42
N MET A 57 7.93 10.41 23.98
CA MET A 57 8.74 11.43 23.32
C MET A 57 9.55 10.82 22.18
N LEU A 58 9.91 11.65 21.20
CA LEU A 58 10.77 11.23 20.09
C LEU A 58 12.24 11.47 20.43
N VAL A 59 13.15 10.69 19.87
CA VAL A 59 14.59 10.96 19.91
C VAL A 59 14.88 12.40 19.46
N LYS A 60 15.88 13.05 20.09
CA LYS A 60 16.26 14.46 19.87
C LYS A 60 15.17 15.49 20.21
N SER A 61 14.07 15.08 20.83
CA SER A 61 13.07 16.01 21.40
C SER A 61 13.32 16.30 22.88
N SER A 62 12.74 17.40 23.36
CA SER A 62 12.77 17.75 24.78
C SER A 62 11.39 18.17 25.26
N ARG A 63 11.14 17.98 26.56
CA ARG A 63 9.92 18.45 27.23
C ARG A 63 10.26 19.00 28.61
N ILE A 64 9.37 19.85 29.11
CA ILE A 64 9.47 20.38 30.47
C ILE A 64 8.40 19.72 31.31
N LEU A 65 8.80 19.11 32.41
CA LEU A 65 7.91 18.60 33.44
C LEU A 65 7.79 19.65 34.53
N THR A 66 6.57 19.97 34.92
CA THR A 66 6.28 20.95 35.99
C THR A 66 5.61 20.23 37.15
N LEU A 67 6.16 20.42 38.35
CA LEU A 67 5.54 19.97 39.59
C LEU A 67 4.90 21.17 40.32
N GLU A 68 3.89 20.87 41.15
CA GLU A 68 3.23 21.87 42.00
C GLU A 68 4.20 22.41 43.05
N ASP A 69 4.99 21.51 43.65
CA ASP A 69 6.00 21.81 44.66
C ASP A 69 7.42 21.91 44.08
N ARG A 70 8.34 22.44 44.89
CA ARG A 70 9.77 22.49 44.56
C ARG A 70 10.38 21.09 44.50
N ILE A 71 11.25 20.86 43.51
CA ILE A 71 11.99 19.62 43.25
C ILE A 71 13.42 19.76 43.81
N PRO A 72 13.69 19.36 45.07
CA PRO A 72 15.04 19.34 45.62
C PRO A 72 15.96 18.31 44.95
N LYS A 73 15.39 17.19 44.47
CA LYS A 73 16.17 16.05 43.95
C LYS A 73 15.40 15.33 42.83
N PHE A 74 16.13 14.85 41.84
CA PHE A 74 15.65 13.92 40.83
C PHE A 74 16.67 12.81 40.58
N GLN A 75 16.21 11.70 40.01
CA GLN A 75 17.05 10.57 39.62
C GLN A 75 16.55 10.01 38.30
N VAL A 76 17.45 9.92 37.33
CA VAL A 76 17.20 9.23 36.07
C VAL A 76 17.66 7.77 36.24
N HIS A 77 16.80 6.80 35.91
CA HIS A 77 17.15 5.39 36.02
C HIS A 77 18.22 4.98 34.99
N ASN A 78 18.06 5.42 33.74
CA ASN A 78 19.04 5.23 32.67
C ASN A 78 19.32 6.55 31.94
N GLU A 79 20.51 7.12 32.18
CA GLU A 79 20.97 8.39 31.60
C GLU A 79 21.37 8.31 30.12
N GLU A 80 21.50 7.09 29.57
CA GLU A 80 21.76 6.86 28.14
C GLU A 80 20.51 7.13 27.30
N VAL A 81 19.32 6.79 27.82
CA VAL A 81 18.03 6.93 27.13
C VAL A 81 17.53 8.37 27.21
N ILE A 82 17.54 8.97 28.41
CA ILE A 82 17.15 10.35 28.63
C ILE A 82 18.18 11.08 29.50
N GLY A 83 18.29 12.39 29.33
CA GLY A 83 18.89 13.23 30.36
C GLY A 83 17.87 14.21 30.93
N ALA A 84 18.19 14.78 32.09
CA ALA A 84 17.33 15.73 32.77
C ALA A 84 18.16 16.87 33.36
N THR A 85 17.69 18.11 33.19
CA THR A 85 18.33 19.32 33.67
C THR A 85 17.29 20.19 34.38
N PRO A 86 17.56 20.68 35.60
CA PRO A 86 16.64 21.59 36.29
C PRO A 86 16.60 22.93 35.55
N VAL A 87 15.39 23.39 35.20
CA VAL A 87 15.16 24.70 34.57
C VAL A 87 14.79 25.74 35.62
N SER A 88 13.98 25.34 36.60
CA SER A 88 13.54 26.16 37.72
C SER A 88 13.38 25.29 38.97
N GLN A 89 12.96 25.89 40.08
CA GLN A 89 12.76 25.18 41.35
C GLN A 89 11.70 24.08 41.26
N ASN A 90 10.69 24.22 40.41
CA ASN A 90 9.61 23.25 40.24
C ASN A 90 9.51 22.71 38.80
N GLN A 91 10.54 22.94 37.97
CA GLN A 91 10.55 22.52 36.57
C GLN A 91 11.84 21.81 36.22
N ILE A 92 11.71 20.68 35.54
CA ILE A 92 12.82 19.92 35.00
C ILE A 92 12.62 19.72 33.49
N GLN A 93 13.65 20.03 32.71
CA GLN A 93 13.67 19.72 31.30
C GLN A 93 14.29 18.35 31.11
N ILE A 94 13.58 17.51 30.35
CA ILE A 94 13.99 16.18 29.96
C ILE A 94 14.31 16.20 28.46
N PHE A 95 15.39 15.52 28.08
CA PHE A 95 15.84 15.42 26.70
C PHE A 95 16.04 13.96 26.32
N ALA A 96 15.45 13.57 25.20
CA ALA A 96 15.55 12.22 24.64
C ALA A 96 16.85 12.05 23.85
N LYS A 97 17.66 11.07 24.25
CA LYS A 97 18.93 10.75 23.58
C LYS A 97 18.80 9.53 22.67
N VAL A 98 18.44 8.38 23.25
CA VAL A 98 18.40 7.07 22.57
C VAL A 98 17.00 6.47 22.72
N PRO A 99 16.48 5.72 21.73
CA PRO A 99 15.21 5.00 21.86
C PRO A 99 15.23 4.02 23.03
N GLY A 100 14.12 3.90 23.75
CA GLY A 100 14.00 2.98 24.87
C GLY A 100 12.96 3.42 25.89
N THR A 101 12.79 2.62 26.94
CA THR A 101 11.92 2.93 28.06
C THR A 101 12.75 3.10 29.31
N THR A 102 12.49 4.16 30.07
CA THR A 102 13.21 4.47 31.31
C THR A 102 12.29 5.19 32.29
N GLN A 103 12.75 5.36 33.52
CA GLN A 103 11.99 6.00 34.58
C GLN A 103 12.74 7.21 35.11
N LEU A 104 11.99 8.28 35.41
CA LEU A 104 12.45 9.46 36.11
C LEU A 104 11.73 9.56 37.45
N ASN A 105 12.50 9.55 38.53
CA ASN A 105 11.99 9.74 39.88
C ASN A 105 12.27 11.17 40.32
N LEU A 106 11.24 11.85 40.81
CA LEU A 106 11.34 13.20 41.36
C LEU A 106 10.87 13.16 42.81
N TRP A 107 11.59 13.85 43.68
CA TRP A 107 11.20 14.05 45.07
C TRP A 107 10.84 15.51 45.27
N ASP A 108 9.73 15.76 45.97
CA ASP A 108 9.35 17.10 46.41
C ASP A 108 10.02 17.47 47.75
N THR A 109 9.68 18.63 48.30
CA THR A 109 10.15 19.08 49.62
C THR A 109 9.58 18.30 50.82
N ASN A 110 8.55 17.48 50.61
CA ASN A 110 7.90 16.65 51.62
C ASN A 110 8.34 15.17 51.52
N ASP A 111 9.42 14.88 50.78
CA ASP A 111 9.91 13.53 50.45
C ASP A 111 8.90 12.64 49.71
N LYS A 112 7.87 13.23 49.09
CA LYS A 112 6.93 12.52 48.24
C LYS A 112 7.59 12.17 46.91
N LEU A 113 7.47 10.91 46.52
CA LEU A 113 8.01 10.38 45.27
C LEU A 113 6.98 10.50 44.14
N TYR A 114 7.41 11.11 43.03
CA TYR A 114 6.73 11.14 41.75
C TYR A 114 7.54 10.30 40.76
N THR A 115 6.92 9.26 40.20
CA THR A 115 7.56 8.41 39.19
C THR A 115 7.01 8.77 37.82
N VAL A 116 7.88 8.94 36.84
CA VAL A 116 7.49 9.24 35.47
C VAL A 116 8.12 8.21 34.52
N ASP A 117 7.27 7.41 33.90
CA ASP A 117 7.64 6.44 32.88
C ASP A 117 7.78 7.13 31.52
N VAL A 118 8.99 7.09 30.99
CA VAL A 118 9.34 7.75 29.74
C VAL A 118 9.57 6.70 28.66
N THR A 119 8.78 6.77 27.59
CA THR A 119 9.03 5.96 26.39
C THR A 119 9.57 6.86 25.29
N VAL A 120 10.83 6.63 24.92
CA VAL A 120 11.50 7.30 23.81
C VAL A 120 11.36 6.45 22.55
N LEU A 121 10.70 7.00 21.54
CA LEU A 121 10.52 6.38 20.24
C LEU A 121 11.57 6.92 19.26
N ALA A 122 12.08 6.06 18.40
CA ALA A 122 12.95 6.47 17.30
C ALA A 122 12.16 7.27 16.25
N ASP A 123 12.83 8.20 15.56
CA ASP A 123 12.22 8.98 14.48
C ASP A 123 12.71 8.49 13.11
N ALA A 124 11.80 7.89 12.34
CA ALA A 124 12.06 7.43 10.97
C ALA A 124 11.54 8.40 9.90
N ARG A 125 10.80 9.45 10.29
CA ARG A 125 9.98 10.24 9.37
C ARG A 125 10.81 11.01 8.35
N GLU A 126 12.00 11.45 8.75
CA GLU A 126 12.97 12.11 7.86
C GLU A 126 13.41 11.16 6.73
N VAL A 127 13.81 9.95 7.10
CA VAL A 127 14.27 8.92 6.16
C VAL A 127 13.14 8.46 5.24
N GLU A 128 11.95 8.24 5.80
CA GLU A 128 10.74 7.88 5.03
C GLU A 128 10.34 8.98 4.04
N GLY A 129 10.49 10.26 4.42
CA GLY A 129 10.26 11.39 3.52
C GLY A 129 11.23 11.41 2.34
N ILE A 130 12.52 11.16 2.60
CA ILE A 130 13.55 11.07 1.55
C ILE A 130 13.28 9.88 0.64
N LEU A 131 12.99 8.69 1.20
CA LEU A 131 12.65 7.50 0.43
C LEU A 131 11.44 7.73 -0.46
N SER A 132 10.38 8.34 0.05
CA SER A 132 9.17 8.65 -0.72
C SER A 132 9.45 9.64 -1.86
N SER A 133 10.39 10.58 -1.66
CA SER A 133 10.79 11.54 -2.68
C SER A 133 11.70 10.93 -3.76
N GLN A 134 12.59 10.02 -3.40
CA GLN A 134 13.53 9.38 -4.33
C GLN A 134 12.90 8.20 -5.09
N LEU A 135 12.00 7.47 -4.43
CA LEU A 135 11.35 6.26 -4.94
C LEU A 135 9.82 6.43 -4.88
N PRO A 136 9.21 7.27 -5.73
CA PRO A 136 7.78 7.58 -5.66
C PRO A 136 6.86 6.39 -5.99
N PHE A 137 7.37 5.39 -6.69
CA PHE A 137 6.63 4.17 -7.03
C PHE A 137 6.81 3.05 -6.01
N ALA A 138 7.68 3.24 -5.02
CA ALA A 138 7.90 2.29 -3.96
C ALA A 138 7.01 2.61 -2.76
N SER A 139 6.58 1.58 -2.03
CA SER A 139 5.91 1.72 -0.74
C SER A 139 6.81 1.12 0.31
N LEU A 140 7.67 1.95 0.91
CA LEU A 140 8.67 1.55 1.88
C LEU A 140 8.34 2.12 3.25
N LYS A 141 8.59 1.34 4.30
CA LYS A 141 8.52 1.74 5.70
C LYS A 141 9.83 1.40 6.39
N VAL A 142 10.28 2.30 7.25
CA VAL A 142 11.52 2.13 8.01
C VAL A 142 11.16 1.98 9.48
N MET A 143 11.54 0.84 10.07
CA MET A 143 11.41 0.60 11.49
C MET A 143 12.79 0.69 12.13
N PRO A 144 13.10 1.76 12.88
CA PRO A 144 14.36 1.87 13.57
C PRO A 144 14.40 0.95 14.79
N ILE A 145 15.57 0.36 15.05
CA ILE A 145 15.86 -0.51 16.18
C ILE A 145 17.25 -0.13 16.70
N ASN A 146 17.30 0.69 17.74
CA ASN A 146 18.54 1.28 18.26
C ASN A 146 19.32 1.97 17.12
N ASP A 147 20.54 1.50 16.81
CA ASP A 147 21.39 2.01 15.72
C ASP A 147 21.18 1.28 14.38
N SER A 148 20.25 0.33 14.34
CA SER A 148 19.90 -0.43 13.13
C SER A 148 18.52 -0.03 12.61
N ALA A 149 18.21 -0.35 11.36
CA ALA A 149 16.88 -0.17 10.81
C ALA A 149 16.44 -1.37 9.98
N ILE A 150 15.16 -1.73 10.10
CA ILE A 150 14.52 -2.70 9.20
C ILE A 150 13.77 -1.92 8.13
N ILE A 151 14.10 -2.17 6.86
CA ILE A 151 13.34 -1.64 5.74
C ILE A 151 12.38 -2.71 5.27
N SER A 152 11.10 -2.36 5.16
CA SER A 152 10.07 -3.28 4.68
C SER A 152 9.18 -2.59 3.66
N GLY A 153 8.58 -3.37 2.77
CA GLY A 153 7.67 -2.83 1.78
C GLY A 153 7.81 -3.46 0.40
N THR A 154 7.39 -2.73 -0.61
CA THR A 154 7.39 -3.18 -2.00
C THR A 154 8.05 -2.17 -2.93
N VAL A 155 8.84 -2.67 -3.86
CA VAL A 155 9.45 -1.89 -4.97
C VAL A 155 9.14 -2.55 -6.30
N THR A 156 9.28 -1.81 -7.41
CA THR A 156 9.00 -2.28 -8.77
C THR A 156 10.23 -2.86 -9.48
N SER A 157 11.44 -2.44 -9.09
CA SER A 157 12.71 -2.88 -9.65
C SER A 157 13.67 -3.35 -8.56
N VAL A 158 14.60 -4.25 -8.93
CA VAL A 158 15.69 -4.67 -8.04
C VAL A 158 16.65 -3.52 -7.76
N ASP A 159 16.88 -2.64 -8.74
CA ASP A 159 17.76 -1.47 -8.59
C ASP A 159 17.26 -0.49 -7.50
N ASP A 160 15.93 -0.39 -7.33
CA ASP A 160 15.33 0.44 -6.29
C ASP A 160 15.56 -0.12 -4.88
N VAL A 161 15.77 -1.44 -4.74
CA VAL A 161 16.14 -2.07 -3.47
C VAL A 161 17.49 -1.54 -3.01
N ASP A 162 18.49 -1.61 -3.89
CA ASP A 162 19.87 -1.20 -3.57
C ASP A 162 19.94 0.29 -3.25
N ARG A 163 19.21 1.12 -4.02
CA ARG A 163 19.08 2.56 -3.72
C ARG A 163 18.42 2.82 -2.37
N ALA A 164 17.33 2.12 -2.06
CA ALA A 164 16.65 2.27 -0.77
C ALA A 164 17.58 1.92 0.40
N VAL A 165 18.29 0.80 0.30
CA VAL A 165 19.27 0.37 1.31
C VAL A 165 20.37 1.42 1.47
N ALA A 166 20.97 1.89 0.37
CA ALA A 166 22.04 2.89 0.39
C ALA A 166 21.61 4.22 1.03
N ILE A 167 20.36 4.65 0.84
CA ILE A 167 19.81 5.85 1.49
C ILE A 167 19.72 5.64 3.01
N VAL A 168 19.20 4.50 3.45
CA VAL A 168 19.00 4.22 4.88
C VAL A 168 20.32 4.00 5.62
N GLU A 169 21.33 3.43 4.95
CA GLU A 169 22.69 3.28 5.48
C GLU A 169 23.38 4.62 5.82
N GLN A 170 22.90 5.75 5.28
CA GLN A 170 23.39 7.08 5.68
C GLN A 170 22.92 7.49 7.08
N PHE A 171 21.84 6.88 7.58
CA PHE A 171 21.22 7.22 8.86
C PHE A 171 21.45 6.16 9.93
N TYR A 172 21.62 4.91 9.54
CA TYR A 172 21.74 3.77 10.44
C TYR A 172 22.98 2.94 10.12
N SER A 173 23.65 2.42 11.15
CA SER A 173 24.90 1.65 10.99
C SER A 173 24.66 0.26 10.40
N THR A 174 23.47 -0.29 10.57
CA THR A 174 23.11 -1.63 10.06
C THR A 174 21.69 -1.63 9.55
N VAL A 175 21.50 -2.18 8.36
CA VAL A 175 20.21 -2.20 7.68
C VAL A 175 19.80 -3.64 7.38
N VAL A 176 18.61 -4.01 7.85
CA VAL A 176 17.99 -5.30 7.52
C VAL A 176 17.01 -5.08 6.37
N ASN A 177 17.33 -5.65 5.23
CA ASN A 177 16.50 -5.56 4.04
C ASN A 177 15.39 -6.62 4.06
N ASN A 178 14.13 -6.17 4.16
CA ASN A 178 12.93 -6.99 4.07
C ASN A 178 11.98 -6.46 2.98
N ILE A 179 12.55 -5.90 1.90
CA ILE A 179 11.84 -5.35 0.75
C ILE A 179 11.44 -6.48 -0.20
N LYS A 180 10.22 -6.40 -0.73
CA LYS A 180 9.71 -7.32 -1.75
C LYS A 180 9.71 -6.65 -3.12
N VAL A 181 10.33 -7.28 -4.10
CA VAL A 181 10.30 -6.80 -5.49
C VAL A 181 9.03 -7.34 -6.14
N VAL A 182 8.07 -6.44 -6.40
CA VAL A 182 6.85 -6.76 -7.12
C VAL A 182 7.12 -6.55 -8.60
N GLY A 183 7.55 -7.61 -9.26
CA GLY A 183 7.76 -7.60 -10.71
C GLY A 183 6.44 -7.62 -11.47
N VAL A 184 6.40 -6.96 -12.62
CA VAL A 184 5.41 -7.29 -13.64
C VAL A 184 5.76 -8.67 -14.20
N GLN A 185 4.83 -9.62 -14.18
CA GLN A 185 5.07 -10.91 -14.81
C GLN A 185 5.19 -10.68 -16.32
N GLN A 186 6.43 -10.70 -16.83
CA GLN A 186 6.67 -10.65 -18.27
C GLN A 186 6.19 -11.95 -18.89
N VAL A 187 5.15 -11.88 -19.72
CA VAL A 187 4.72 -13.00 -20.55
C VAL A 187 5.59 -12.97 -21.81
N LEU A 188 6.49 -13.93 -21.94
CA LEU A 188 7.26 -14.13 -23.16
C LEU A 188 6.36 -14.74 -24.24
N LEU A 189 5.89 -13.93 -25.20
CA LEU A 189 5.16 -14.46 -26.35
C LEU A 189 6.14 -15.02 -27.38
N HIS A 190 6.21 -16.35 -27.46
CA HIS A 190 6.85 -17.04 -28.59
C HIS A 190 5.82 -17.19 -29.71
N THR A 191 5.77 -16.23 -30.64
CA THR A 191 4.93 -16.35 -31.83
C THR A 191 5.77 -16.75 -33.05
N LYS A 192 5.30 -17.76 -33.78
CA LYS A 192 5.80 -18.09 -35.11
C LYS A 192 4.85 -17.47 -36.13
N ILE A 193 5.33 -16.47 -36.85
CA ILE A 193 4.53 -15.78 -37.86
C ILE A 193 4.47 -16.68 -39.09
N MET A 194 3.27 -17.18 -39.40
CA MET A 194 3.00 -17.93 -40.63
C MET A 194 2.21 -17.03 -41.56
N GLU A 195 2.82 -16.64 -42.68
CA GLU A 195 2.15 -15.90 -43.73
C GLU A 195 1.33 -16.87 -44.60
N ILE A 196 0.03 -16.63 -44.70
CA ILE A 196 -0.86 -17.41 -45.58
C ILE A 196 -1.35 -16.49 -46.69
N SER A 197 -0.90 -16.75 -47.91
CA SER A 197 -1.41 -16.06 -49.09
C SER A 197 -2.83 -16.55 -49.41
N ARG A 198 -3.85 -15.76 -49.05
CA ARG A 198 -5.27 -16.07 -49.33
C ARG A 198 -5.54 -16.32 -50.82
N THR A 199 -4.78 -15.68 -51.71
CA THR A 199 -4.88 -15.88 -53.17
C THR A 199 -4.51 -17.31 -53.56
N LYS A 200 -3.39 -17.85 -53.06
CA LYS A 200 -2.94 -19.21 -53.35
C LYS A 200 -3.92 -20.26 -52.82
N PHE A 201 -4.56 -20.00 -51.68
CA PHE A 201 -5.59 -20.87 -51.14
C PHE A 201 -6.88 -20.83 -51.98
N ARG A 202 -7.25 -19.66 -52.53
CA ARG A 202 -8.40 -19.52 -53.44
C ARG A 202 -8.18 -20.19 -54.79
N ASP A 203 -6.95 -20.17 -55.31
CA ASP A 203 -6.61 -20.83 -56.57
C ASP A 203 -6.67 -22.37 -56.45
N LEU A 204 -6.50 -22.90 -55.24
CA LEU A 204 -6.76 -24.31 -54.88
C LEU A 204 -8.24 -24.61 -54.64
N GLY A 205 -9.15 -23.82 -55.22
CA GLY A 205 -10.59 -24.04 -55.15
C GLY A 205 -11.02 -25.35 -55.83
N ILE A 206 -11.93 -26.07 -55.18
CA ILE A 206 -12.60 -27.27 -55.68
C ILE A 206 -13.78 -26.81 -56.54
N ASP A 207 -13.75 -27.03 -57.86
CA ASP A 207 -14.86 -26.73 -58.76
C ASP A 207 -15.74 -27.97 -58.96
N LEU A 208 -17.05 -27.84 -58.72
CA LEU A 208 -18.03 -28.92 -58.78
C LEU A 208 -19.11 -28.55 -59.81
N ALA A 209 -19.13 -29.26 -60.94
CA ALA A 209 -20.12 -29.05 -62.00
C ALA A 209 -21.12 -30.22 -62.08
N ILE A 210 -22.39 -29.88 -62.28
CA ILE A 210 -23.52 -30.83 -62.44
C ILE A 210 -24.02 -30.69 -63.88
N LEU A 211 -23.97 -31.78 -64.67
CA LEU A 211 -24.54 -31.82 -66.03
C LEU A 211 -25.98 -32.41 -66.00
N ASP A 212 -26.94 -31.64 -66.51
CA ASP A 212 -28.40 -31.86 -66.41
C ASP A 212 -28.97 -33.00 -67.29
N SER A 213 -28.15 -33.90 -67.82
CA SER A 213 -28.62 -35.02 -68.65
C SER A 213 -27.99 -36.37 -68.28
N GLY A 214 -27.93 -36.62 -66.97
CA GLY A 214 -27.55 -37.90 -66.36
C GLY A 214 -26.47 -37.71 -65.30
N ASN A 215 -26.89 -37.70 -64.02
CA ASN A 215 -26.14 -37.63 -62.75
C ASN A 215 -24.62 -37.94 -62.78
N LEU A 216 -23.82 -37.12 -63.47
CA LEU A 216 -22.37 -37.19 -63.49
C LEU A 216 -21.82 -35.98 -62.75
N PHE A 217 -21.07 -36.24 -61.68
CA PHE A 217 -20.35 -35.22 -60.92
C PHE A 217 -18.88 -35.25 -61.33
N VAL A 218 -18.37 -34.14 -61.85
CA VAL A 218 -16.95 -33.98 -62.19
C VAL A 218 -16.30 -32.97 -61.25
N ASN A 219 -15.11 -33.30 -60.75
CA ASN A 219 -14.32 -32.42 -59.91
C ASN A 219 -12.92 -32.22 -60.50
N ALA A 220 -12.49 -30.97 -60.68
CA ALA A 220 -11.15 -30.61 -61.11
C ALA A 220 -10.65 -29.36 -60.35
N PRO A 221 -9.38 -29.31 -59.93
CA PRO A 221 -8.82 -28.11 -59.32
C PRO A 221 -8.56 -27.02 -60.38
N GLY A 222 -8.90 -25.77 -60.07
CA GLY A 222 -8.43 -24.60 -60.84
C GLY A 222 -9.31 -24.12 -62.00
N GLY A 223 -10.64 -24.25 -61.92
CA GLY A 223 -11.57 -23.54 -62.83
C GLY A 223 -11.48 -23.93 -64.31
N LEU A 224 -10.98 -25.13 -64.62
CA LEU A 224 -10.77 -25.64 -65.98
C LEU A 224 -12.04 -26.24 -66.63
N ILE A 225 -13.19 -26.20 -65.95
CA ILE A 225 -14.42 -26.83 -66.46
C ILE A 225 -15.12 -25.90 -67.46
N ASN A 226 -14.67 -25.92 -68.71
CA ASN A 226 -15.42 -25.36 -69.84
C ASN A 226 -16.42 -26.41 -70.32
N ALA A 227 -17.68 -26.29 -69.88
CA ALA A 227 -18.77 -27.20 -70.23
C ALA A 227 -19.15 -27.08 -71.72
N SER A 228 -18.32 -27.66 -72.59
CA SER A 228 -18.67 -27.99 -73.97
C SER A 228 -18.44 -29.48 -74.16
N ALA A 229 -19.55 -30.17 -74.44
CA ALA A 229 -19.70 -31.61 -74.55
C ALA A 229 -18.50 -32.27 -75.27
N SER A 230 -17.73 -33.04 -74.53
CA SER A 230 -16.72 -33.94 -75.09
C SER A 230 -16.70 -35.22 -74.27
N SER A 231 -16.94 -36.31 -74.97
CA SER A 231 -17.13 -37.68 -74.49
C SER A 231 -15.99 -38.15 -73.58
N LEU A 232 -16.28 -38.33 -72.29
CA LEU A 232 -15.40 -39.07 -71.39
C LEU A 232 -15.90 -40.52 -71.31
N SER A 233 -15.05 -41.44 -71.77
CA SER A 233 -15.21 -42.88 -71.62
C SER A 233 -15.38 -43.22 -70.14
N SER A 234 -16.48 -43.91 -69.83
CA SER A 234 -16.79 -44.46 -68.51
C SER A 234 -15.66 -45.36 -68.00
N GLY A 235 -14.88 -44.86 -67.04
CA GLY A 235 -14.02 -45.65 -66.17
C GLY A 235 -14.65 -45.69 -64.79
N VAL A 236 -15.48 -46.69 -64.53
CA VAL A 236 -16.04 -46.97 -63.20
C VAL A 236 -14.89 -47.40 -62.28
N VAL A 237 -14.53 -46.54 -61.33
CA VAL A 237 -13.76 -46.92 -60.14
C VAL A 237 -14.73 -47.34 -59.05
N HIS A 238 -14.75 -48.63 -58.73
CA HIS A 238 -15.38 -49.14 -57.52
C HIS A 238 -14.53 -48.77 -56.30
N ALA A 239 -15.22 -48.58 -55.16
CA ALA A 239 -14.72 -48.18 -53.85
C ALA A 239 -13.47 -48.92 -53.36
#